data_AF-A0A383C9D7-F1
#
_entry.id   AF-A0A383C9D7-F1
#
_cell.length_a   1.000
_cell.length_b   1.000
_cell.length_c   1.000
_cell.angle_alpha   90.00
_cell.angle_beta   90.00
_cell.angle_gamma   90.00
#
_symmetry.space_group_name_H-M   'P 1'
#
loop_
_entity.id
_entity.type
_entity.pdbx_description
1 polymer ?
#
loop_
_entity_poly.entity_id
_entity_poly.type
_entity_poly.pdbx_seq_one_letter_code
_entity_poly.pdbx_strand_id
1 'polypeptide(L)' 'MQVSSSDFLKPNVISVENINDAHARVTLEPLERGFGYTLGNALRRILLSSLPGAAVT' A
#
# COMPACT_ATOMS: atom_id res chain seq x y z
N MET A 1 -0.75 14.81 27.87
CA MET A 1 0.26 14.72 26.80
C MET A 1 -0.49 14.68 25.48
N GLN A 2 -0.57 15.83 24.80
CA GLN A 2 -1.32 15.98 23.56
C GLN A 2 -0.38 15.61 22.42
N VAL A 3 -0.50 14.38 21.91
CA VAL A 3 0.31 13.91 20.77
C VAL A 3 -0.15 14.69 19.54
N SER A 4 0.75 15.51 18.98
CA SER A 4 0.48 16.29 17.77
C SER A 4 0.20 15.33 16.62
N SER A 5 -0.85 15.60 15.84
CA SER A 5 -1.29 14.75 14.72
C SER A 5 -0.35 14.77 13.51
N SER A 6 0.83 15.36 13.66
CA SER A 6 1.78 15.70 12.59
C SER A 6 3.05 14.84 12.58
N ASP A 7 3.23 13.94 13.55
CA ASP A 7 4.48 13.19 13.76
C ASP A 7 4.44 11.75 13.20
N PHE A 8 3.57 11.48 12.22
CA PHE A 8 3.55 10.16 11.58
C PHE A 8 4.64 10.06 10.51
N LEU A 9 5.45 9.01 10.59
CA LEU A 9 6.32 8.60 9.49
C LEU A 9 5.46 8.33 8.25
N LYS A 10 5.51 9.25 7.29
CA LYS A 10 4.89 9.04 5.98
C LYS A 10 5.79 8.07 5.19
N PRO A 11 5.25 7.00 4.61
CA PRO A 11 6.02 6.12 3.75
C PRO A 11 6.49 6.94 2.54
N ASN A 12 7.78 7.23 2.50
CA ASN A 12 8.42 8.03 1.44
C ASN A 12 9.19 7.17 0.45
N VAL A 13 9.48 5.91 0.81
CA VAL A 13 10.20 4.96 -0.05
C VAL A 13 9.22 3.90 -0.53
N ILE A 14 8.99 3.90 -1.85
CA ILE A 14 8.23 2.87 -2.55
C ILE A 14 9.23 2.12 -3.42
N SER A 15 9.58 0.90 -3.03
CA SER A 15 10.38 0.01 -3.86
C SER A 15 9.45 -0.88 -4.68
N VAL A 16 9.64 -0.90 -5.99
CA VAL A 16 8.86 -1.73 -6.91
C VAL A 16 9.81 -2.68 -7.63
N GLU A 17 9.60 -3.96 -7.41
CA GLU A 17 10.33 -5.04 -8.07
C GLU A 17 9.38 -5.78 -9.02
N ASN A 18 9.62 -5.63 -10.33
CA ASN A 18 8.86 -6.35 -11.34
C ASN A 18 9.46 -7.74 -11.52
N ILE A 19 8.69 -8.76 -11.17
CA ILE A 19 9.10 -10.17 -11.25
C ILE A 19 8.80 -10.71 -12.66
N ASN A 20 7.64 -10.33 -13.22
CA ASN A 20 7.27 -10.54 -14.61
C ASN A 20 6.15 -9.54 -15.02
N ASP A 21 5.65 -9.65 -16.24
CA ASP A 21 4.65 -8.73 -16.81
C ASP A 21 3.34 -8.64 -16.01
N ALA A 22 2.98 -9.67 -15.23
CA ALA A 22 1.75 -9.75 -14.45
C ALA A 22 2.01 -9.88 -12.93
N HIS A 23 3.25 -9.75 -12.47
CA HIS A 23 3.62 -9.94 -11.08
C HIS A 23 4.69 -8.95 -10.64
N ALA A 24 4.37 -8.14 -9.64
CA ALA A 24 5.27 -7.19 -9.03
C ALA A 24 5.20 -7.27 -7.50
N ARG A 25 6.35 -7.08 -6.84
CA ARG A 25 6.46 -6.91 -5.40
C ARG A 25 6.67 -5.42 -5.10
N VAL A 26 5.74 -4.84 -4.35
CA VAL A 26 5.81 -3.44 -3.91
C VAL A 26 6.06 -3.41 -2.40
N THR A 27 7.12 -2.73 -1.98
CA THR A 27 7.51 -2.58 -0.57
C THR A 27 7.41 -1.11 -0.17
N LEU A 28 6.75 -0.86 0.96
CA LEU A 28 6.50 0.46 1.54
C LEU A 28 7.23 0.58 2.87
N GLU A 29 8.11 1.58 2.99
CA GLU A 29 8.83 1.86 4.23
C GLU A 29 9.21 3.36 4.36
N PRO A 30 9.46 3.87 5.58
CA PRO A 30 9.18 3.25 6.88
C PRO A 30 7.69 3.33 7.24
N LEU A 31 7.19 2.36 8.00
CA LEU A 31 5.83 2.36 8.54
C LEU A 31 5.87 2.20 10.06
N GLU A 32 5.00 2.95 10.74
CA GLU A 32 4.77 2.80 12.17
C GLU A 32 4.29 1.38 12.50
N ARG A 33 4.64 0.92 13.71
CA ARG A 33 4.22 -0.41 14.17
C ARG A 33 2.69 -0.53 14.09
N GLY A 34 2.22 -1.56 13.40
CA GLY A 34 0.79 -1.84 13.22
C GLY A 34 0.16 -1.20 11.98
N PHE A 35 0.74 -0.13 11.41
CA PHE A 35 0.20 0.52 10.20
C PHE A 35 0.31 -0.37 8.96
N GLY A 36 1.29 -1.28 8.93
CA GLY A 36 1.43 -2.27 7.85
C GLY A 36 0.17 -3.14 7.66
N TYR A 37 -0.47 -3.57 8.75
CA TYR A 37 -1.72 -4.33 8.65
C TYR A 37 -2.90 -3.47 8.21
N THR A 38 -3.03 -2.26 8.77
CA THR A 38 -4.11 -1.33 8.43
C THR A 38 -4.06 -0.95 6.94
N LEU A 39 -2.90 -0.50 6.46
CA LEU A 39 -2.69 -0.12 5.07
C LEU A 39 -2.74 -1.34 4.14
N GLY A 40 -2.06 -2.43 4.49
CA GLY A 40 -2.02 -3.64 3.67
C GLY A 40 -3.41 -4.25 3.46
N ASN A 41 -4.22 -4.34 4.50
CA ASN A 41 -5.59 -4.85 4.38
C ASN A 41 -6.48 -3.91 3.56
N ALA A 42 -6.35 -2.59 3.74
CA ALA A 42 -7.10 -1.61 2.96
C ALA A 42 -6.72 -1.68 1.46
N LEU A 43 -5.43 -1.65 1.14
CA LEU A 43 -4.93 -1.75 -0.22
C LEU A 43 -5.33 -3.07 -0.88
N ARG A 44 -5.20 -4.20 -0.18
CA ARG A 44 -5.65 -5.51 -0.69
C ARG A 44 -7.12 -5.50 -1.11
N ARG A 45 -7.99 -4.89 -0.31
CA ARG A 45 -9.43 -4.80 -0.66
C ARG A 45 -9.65 -3.95 -1.91
N ILE A 46 -9.02 -2.78 -1.99
CA ILE A 46 -9.15 -1.88 -3.14
C ILE A 46 -8.63 -2.54 -4.41
N LEU A 47 -7.43 -3.15 -4.35
CA LEU A 47 -6.80 -3.80 -5.50
C LEU A 47 -7.62 -4.98 -6.04
N LEU A 48 -8.32 -5.72 -5.17
CA LEU A 48 -9.09 -6.89 -5.58
C LEU A 48 -10.52 -6.56 -6.04
N SER A 49 -11.07 -5.38 -5.74
CA SER A 49 -12.49 -5.09 -6.02
C SER A 49 -12.76 -3.83 -6.82
N SER A 50 -11.84 -2.86 -6.80
CA SER A 50 -12.12 -1.48 -7.23
C SER A 50 -11.16 -0.99 -8.31
N LEU A 51 -10.31 -1.87 -8.85
CA LEU A 51 -9.45 -1.51 -9.96
C LEU A 51 -10.27 -1.43 -11.26
N PRO A 52 -10.16 -0.32 -12.00
CA PRO A 52 -10.75 -0.25 -13.33
C PRO A 52 -10.06 -1.28 -14.23
N GLY A 53 -10.87 -1.99 -15.01
CA GLY A 53 -10.41 -2.98 -15.99
C GLY A 53 -11.29 -2.94 -17.22
N ALA A 54 -10.90 -3.67 -18.25
CA ALA A 54 -11.69 -3.88 -19.45
C ALA A 54 -12.16 -5.34 -19.50
N ALA A 55 -13.38 -5.56 -19.97
CA ALA A 55 -13.94 -6.89 -20.18
C ALA A 55 -14.70 -6.92 -21.51
N VAL A 56 -14.64 -8.06 -22.21
CA VAL A 56 -15.53 -8.32 -23.34
C VAL A 56 -16.95 -8.49 -22.80
N THR A 57 -17.92 -7.79 -23.38
CA THR A 57 -19.33 -7.80 -22.97
C THR A 57 -20.22 -8.48 -23.99
#